data_AF-A0A9E2U8G5-F1
#
_entry.id   AF-A0A9E2U8G5-F1
#
_cell.length_a   1.000
_cell.length_b   1.000
_cell.length_c   1.000
_cell.angle_alpha   90.00
_cell.angle_beta   90.00
_cell.angle_gamma   90.00
#
_symmetry.space_group_name_H-M   'P 1'
#
loop_
_entity.id
_entity.type
_entity.pdbx_description
1 polymer ?
#
loop_
_entity_poly.entity_id
_entity_poly.type
_entity_poly.pdbx_seq_one_letter_code
_entity_poly.pdbx_strand_id
1 'polypeptide(L)'
;TNVVERAIRPVTITRKNSLFAGSDAGARHWAIANTLIQTCKLNGIDPMAWLSDVLQQIVSGHTRSHQLDTLLPWNWRTPSTMAAT
;
A
#
# COMPACT_ATOMS: atom_id res chain seq x y z
N THR A 1 25.36 2.83 3.10
CA THR A 1 24.38 1.83 2.62
C THR A 1 23.51 2.47 1.57
N ASN A 2 23.42 1.84 0.40
CA ASN A 2 22.69 2.35 -0.76
C ASN A 2 21.17 2.42 -0.46
N VAL A 3 20.44 3.36 -1.06
CA VAL A 3 18.97 3.51 -0.92
C VAL A 3 18.25 2.20 -1.28
N VAL A 4 18.73 1.51 -2.33
CA VAL A 4 18.17 0.23 -2.79
C VAL A 4 18.33 -0.86 -1.73
N GLU A 5 19.51 -0.97 -1.12
CA GLU A 5 19.78 -1.95 -0.05
C GLU A 5 18.90 -1.71 1.18
N ARG A 6 18.68 -0.44 1.55
CA ARG A 6 17.80 -0.09 2.68
C ARG A 6 16.34 -0.44 2.39
N ALA A 7 15.89 -0.28 1.15
CA ALA A 7 14.52 -0.58 0.75
C ALA A 7 14.22 -2.09 0.76
N ILE A 8 15.18 -2.94 0.38
CA ILE A 8 14.96 -4.40 0.31
C ILE A 8 15.18 -5.11 1.64
N ARG A 9 15.95 -4.53 2.57
CA ARG A 9 16.29 -5.13 3.86
C ARG A 9 15.08 -5.57 4.71
N PRO A 10 13.98 -4.80 4.84
CA PRO A 10 12.81 -5.25 5.58
C PRO A 10 12.19 -6.52 4.99
N VAL A 11 12.13 -6.62 3.66
CA VAL A 11 11.59 -7.79 2.95
C VAL A 11 12.44 -9.03 3.21
N THR A 12 13.77 -8.89 3.16
CA THR A 12 14.68 -10.03 3.41
C THR A 12 14.61 -10.51 4.87
N ILE A 13 14.45 -9.59 5.82
CA ILE A 13 14.23 -9.94 7.24
C ILE A 13 12.90 -10.69 7.42
N THR A 14 11.81 -10.21 6.83
CA THR A 14 10.50 -10.88 6.91
C THR A 14 10.55 -12.30 6.34
N ARG A 15 11.23 -12.50 5.20
CA ARG A 15 11.43 -13.84 4.60
C ARG A 15 12.15 -14.80 5.55
N LYS A 16 13.19 -14.32 6.25
CA LYS A 16 13.92 -15.12 7.23
C LYS A 16 13.03 -15.53 8.42
N ASN A 17 12.09 -14.68 8.81
CA ASN A 17 11.21 -14.91 9.96
C ASN A 17 9.94 -15.72 9.63
N SER A 18 9.69 -16.01 8.34
CA SER A 18 8.47 -16.70 7.88
C SER A 18 8.73 -18.18 7.58
N LEU A 19 9.26 -18.92 8.58
CA LEU A 19 9.70 -20.31 8.44
C LEU A 19 8.58 -21.31 8.09
N PHE A 20 7.31 -20.90 8.25
CA PHE A 20 6.13 -21.74 8.05
C PHE A 20 5.14 -21.18 7.01
N ALA A 21 5.55 -20.21 6.18
CA ALA A 21 4.72 -19.75 5.07
C ALA A 21 4.62 -20.84 3.99
N GLY A 22 3.44 -21.46 3.85
CA GLY A 22 3.22 -22.63 2.97
C GLY A 22 2.32 -22.40 1.75
N SER A 23 1.89 -21.16 1.48
CA SER A 23 0.95 -20.86 0.40
C SER A 23 1.54 -19.89 -0.62
N ASP A 24 1.64 -20.35 -1.87
CA ASP A 24 2.02 -19.50 -3.01
C ASP A 24 1.01 -18.37 -3.25
N ALA A 25 -0.29 -18.69 -3.14
CA ALA A 25 -1.34 -17.68 -3.19
C ALA A 25 -1.15 -16.62 -2.09
N GLY A 26 -0.86 -17.04 -0.86
CA GLY A 26 -0.55 -16.11 0.24
C GLY A 26 0.67 -15.23 -0.06
N ALA A 27 1.74 -15.81 -0.62
CA ALA A 27 2.93 -15.07 -1.02
C ALA A 27 2.61 -14.02 -2.11
N ARG A 28 1.77 -14.38 -3.09
CA ARG A 28 1.33 -13.44 -4.14
C ARG A 28 0.53 -12.27 -3.57
N HIS A 29 -0.43 -12.52 -2.68
CA HIS A 29 -1.20 -11.45 -2.02
C HIS A 29 -0.28 -10.55 -1.18
N TRP A 30 0.68 -11.14 -0.46
CA TRP A 30 1.65 -10.38 0.33
C TRP A 30 2.55 -9.51 -0.55
N ALA A 31 2.99 -10.01 -1.71
CA ALA A 31 3.77 -9.24 -2.66
C ALA A 31 2.98 -8.02 -3.20
N ILE A 32 1.70 -8.19 -3.49
CA ILE A 32 0.81 -7.09 -3.93
C ILE A 32 0.69 -6.04 -2.81
N ALA A 33 0.36 -6.45 -1.59
CA ALA A 33 0.22 -5.54 -0.45
C ALA A 33 1.52 -4.78 -0.16
N ASN A 34 2.66 -5.47 -0.15
CA ASN A 34 3.96 -4.84 0.10
C ASN A 34 4.34 -3.86 -1.01
N THR A 35 3.99 -4.15 -2.27
CA THR A 35 4.20 -3.22 -3.39
C THR A 35 3.41 -1.93 -3.19
N LEU A 36 2.12 -2.02 -2.82
CA LEU A 36 1.29 -0.84 -2.56
C LEU A 36 1.81 -0.01 -1.38
N ILE A 37 2.19 -0.66 -0.28
CA ILE A 37 2.78 0.00 0.89
C ILE A 37 4.08 0.72 0.52
N GLN A 38 4.93 0.09 -0.29
CA GLN A 38 6.19 0.69 -0.72
C GLN A 38 5.94 1.89 -1.64
N THR A 39 4.94 1.82 -2.53
CA THR A 39 4.51 2.96 -3.34
C THR A 39 4.04 4.13 -2.47
N CYS A 40 3.28 3.87 -1.39
CA CYS A 40 2.88 4.93 -0.44
C CYS A 40 4.10 5.60 0.20
N LYS A 41 5.06 4.80 0.69
CA LYS A 41 6.30 5.30 1.29
C LYS A 41 7.12 6.14 0.30
N LEU A 42 7.19 5.73 -0.97
CA LEU A 42 7.89 6.49 -2.01
C LEU A 42 7.23 7.84 -2.31
N ASN A 43 5.90 7.95 -2.12
CA ASN A 43 5.15 9.20 -2.28
C ASN A 43 5.04 10.01 -0.98
N GLY A 44 5.69 9.60 0.12
CA GLY A 44 5.63 10.31 1.41
C GLY A 44 4.27 10.21 2.11
N ILE A 45 3.46 9.22 1.74
CA ILE A 45 2.10 9.02 2.24
C ILE A 45 2.11 7.97 3.35
N ASP A 46 1.34 8.20 4.42
CA ASP A 46 1.10 7.18 5.44
C ASP A 46 0.32 5.99 4.83
N PRO A 47 0.92 4.78 4.73
CA PRO A 47 0.27 3.64 4.10
C PRO A 47 -1.02 3.22 4.81
N MET A 48 -1.10 3.41 6.13
CA MET A 48 -2.27 3.00 6.90
C MET A 48 -3.46 3.92 6.63
N ALA A 49 -3.24 5.24 6.64
CA ALA A 49 -4.26 6.22 6.29
C ALA A 49 -4.77 6.03 4.85
N TRP A 50 -3.85 5.84 3.89
CA TRP A 50 -4.22 5.57 2.50
C TRP A 50 -5.05 4.29 2.35
N LEU A 51 -4.59 3.18 2.93
CA LEU A 51 -5.26 1.90 2.81
C LEU A 51 -6.66 1.92 3.44
N SER A 52 -6.81 2.55 4.61
CA SER A 52 -8.11 2.68 5.28
C SER A 52 -9.10 3.46 4.41
N ASP A 53 -8.69 4.60 3.87
CA ASP A 53 -9.57 5.45 3.05
C ASP A 53 -9.94 4.76 1.73
N VAL A 54 -8.96 4.19 1.03
CA VAL A 54 -9.20 3.45 -0.23
C VAL A 54 -10.15 2.28 -0.01
N LEU A 55 -9.97 1.47 1.04
CA LEU A 55 -10.87 0.37 1.33
C LEU A 55 -12.27 0.85 1.70
N GLN A 56 -12.40 1.94 2.47
CA GLN A 56 -13.70 2.53 2.78
C GLN A 56 -14.42 3.02 1.52
N GLN A 57 -13.72 3.71 0.61
CA GLN A 57 -14.30 4.20 -0.65
C GLN A 57 -14.73 3.07 -1.59
N ILE A 58 -13.97 1.97 -1.63
CA ILE A 58 -14.32 0.77 -2.40
C ILE A 58 -15.57 0.10 -1.80
N VAL A 59 -15.59 -0.14 -0.49
CA VAL A 59 -16.70 -0.84 0.18
C VAL A 59 -17.99 -0.03 0.15
N SER A 60 -17.90 1.28 0.31
CA SER A 60 -19.06 2.18 0.27
C SER A 60 -19.61 2.42 -1.14
N GLY A 61 -18.92 1.95 -2.19
CA GLY A 61 -19.37 2.09 -3.58
C GLY A 61 -19.29 3.51 -4.13
N HIS A 62 -18.65 4.45 -3.41
CA HIS A 62 -18.43 5.82 -3.88
C HIS A 62 -17.52 5.84 -5.13
N THR A 63 -16.59 4.90 -5.22
CA THR A 63 -15.66 4.80 -6.34
C THR A 63 -16.00 3.60 -7.22
N ARG A 64 -16.28 3.87 -8.50
CA ARG A 64 -16.57 2.81 -9.49
C ARG A 64 -15.28 2.18 -10.01
N SER A 65 -15.36 0.96 -10.53
CA SER A 65 -14.17 0.21 -11.00
C SER A 65 -13.34 0.92 -12.08
N HIS A 66 -13.92 1.87 -12.83
CA HIS A 66 -13.20 2.67 -13.84
C HIS A 66 -12.52 3.91 -13.27
N GLN A 67 -12.62 4.16 -11.97
CA GLN A 67 -12.01 5.29 -11.27
C GLN A 67 -10.94 4.84 -10.27
N LEU A 68 -10.51 3.57 -10.31
CA LEU A 68 -9.52 3.05 -9.37
C LEU A 68 -8.18 3.81 -9.45
N ASP A 69 -7.87 4.35 -10.62
CA ASP A 69 -6.70 5.17 -10.89
C ASP A 69 -6.67 6.48 -10.08
N THR A 70 -7.82 7.00 -9.64
CA THR A 70 -7.86 8.16 -8.74
C THR A 70 -7.46 7.82 -7.31
N LEU A 71 -7.56 6.53 -6.93
CA LEU A 71 -7.21 6.02 -5.59
C LEU A 71 -5.73 5.68 -5.46
N LEU A 72 -4.96 5.75 -6.55
CA LEU A 72 -3.54 5.43 -6.52
C LEU A 72 -2.78 6.45 -5.63
N PRO A 73 -1.72 6.03 -4.93
CA PRO A 73 -1.08 6.86 -3.91
C PRO A 73 -0.68 8.26 -4.39
N TRP A 74 -0.22 8.41 -5.62
CA TRP A 74 0.18 9.72 -6.17
C TRP A 74 -0.99 10.68 -6.45
N ASN A 75 -2.23 10.17 -6.58
CA ASN A 75 -3.44 10.96 -6.76
C ASN A 75 -4.20 11.17 -5.45
N TRP A 76 -3.83 10.44 -4.40
CA TRP A 76 -4.53 10.46 -3.13
C TRP A 76 -4.28 11.77 -2.39
N ARG A 77 -5.38 12.43 -2.00
CA ARG A 77 -5.37 13.61 -1.14
C ARG A 77 -5.91 13.22 0.21
N THR A 78 -5.21 13.61 1.27
CA THR A 78 -5.67 13.36 2.64
C THR A 78 -7.06 14.00 2.83
N PRO A 79 -8.02 13.30 3.46
CA PRO A 79 -9.36 13.85 3.70
C PRO A 79 -9.32 15.13 4.55
N SER A 80 -8.29 15.33 5.38
CA SER A 80 -8.07 16.59 6.11
C SER A 80 -7.84 17.80 5.18
N THR A 81 -7.33 17.59 3.97
CA THR A 81 -7.14 18.66 2.98
C THR A 81 -8.45 18.99 2.25
N MET A 82 -9.38 18.03 2.12
CA MET A 82 -10.67 18.26 1.47
C MET A 82 -11.66 19.07 2.31
N ALA A 83 -11.49 19.12 3.64
CA ALA A 83 -12.33 19.94 4.53
C ALA A 83 -11.90 21.41 4.62
N ALA A 84 -10.74 21.77 4.04
CA ALA A 84 -10.13 23.09 4.15
C ALA A 84 -10.19 23.93 2.86
N THR A 85 -11.06 23.57 1.91
CA THR A 85 -11.32 24.30 0.66
C THR A 85 -12.81 24.51 0.49
#